data_AF-A0A2D8Q4A6-F1
#
_entry.id   AF-A0A2D8Q4A6-F1
#
_cell.length_a   1.000
_cell.length_b   1.000
_cell.length_c   1.000
_cell.angle_alpha   90.00
_cell.angle_beta   90.00
_cell.angle_gamma   90.00
#
_symmetry.space_group_name_H-M   'P 1'
#
loop_
_entity.id
_entity.type
_entity.pdbx_description
1 polymer ?
#
loop_
_entity_poly.entity_id
_entity_poly.type
_entity_poly.pdbx_seq_one_letter_code
_entity_poly.pdbx_strand_id
1 'polypeptide(L)'
;MTDGFYIPDGNEALRDDIPAVVELIERTARWVNPETFRRLPVWAPHTARGRPLYDAGWTRRYTNTRKATGVTAEKFEGNVAALQALVAALDVASPKPKNWTVCHIWGYDDPSFAQQSSVVQDPRYFSCVANMVWLPTPLKGFTDTLPEIKAMLRVCAFHLYGWVCEHPSVAEQAAKVTSGWIPDGYPKSWPSPDRPGVLPPGTAPFSERIAREIAKRKRKIKIDIENATFLHYPKEEVLGVLKFWGIELG
;
A
#
# COMPACT_ATOMS: atom_id res chain seq x y z
N MET A 1 20.10 -39.07 -11.24
CA MET A 1 20.30 -38.04 -12.28
C MET A 1 18.95 -37.85 -12.93
N THR A 2 18.39 -36.65 -12.84
CA THR A 2 17.10 -36.33 -13.50
C THR A 2 17.39 -36.03 -14.96
N ASP A 3 17.28 -37.04 -15.82
CA ASP A 3 17.32 -36.92 -17.29
C ASP A 3 16.02 -36.27 -17.80
N GLY A 4 15.87 -34.98 -17.57
CA GLY A 4 14.73 -34.17 -18.03
C GLY A 4 15.18 -32.85 -18.62
N PHE A 5 14.34 -32.25 -19.46
CA PHE A 5 14.55 -30.89 -19.96
C PHE A 5 14.54 -29.90 -18.79
N TYR A 6 15.70 -29.29 -18.51
CA TYR A 6 15.86 -28.32 -17.44
C TYR A 6 15.21 -26.98 -17.83
N ILE A 7 14.26 -26.53 -17.01
CA ILE A 7 13.68 -25.19 -17.09
C ILE A 7 14.14 -24.45 -15.85
N PRO A 8 14.85 -23.31 -15.98
CA PRO A 8 15.28 -22.52 -14.83
C PRO A 8 14.07 -21.91 -14.11
N ASP A 9 14.27 -21.44 -12.88
CA ASP A 9 13.24 -20.68 -12.18
C ASP A 9 12.83 -19.45 -13.01
N GLY A 10 11.53 -19.16 -13.04
CA GLY A 10 11.01 -18.07 -13.87
C GLY A 10 11.51 -16.68 -13.46
N ASN A 11 11.79 -16.46 -12.16
CA ASN A 11 12.36 -15.19 -11.70
C ASN A 11 13.86 -15.12 -12.01
N GLU A 12 14.58 -16.24 -11.94
CA GLU A 12 15.98 -16.29 -12.39
C GLU A 12 16.11 -15.96 -13.87
N ALA A 13 15.21 -16.48 -14.71
CA ALA A 13 15.18 -16.19 -16.14
C ALA A 13 14.91 -14.71 -16.46
N LEU A 14 14.32 -13.95 -15.53
CA LEU A 14 13.97 -12.53 -15.68
C LEU A 14 14.95 -11.59 -14.96
N ARG A 15 15.98 -12.11 -14.30
CA ARG A 15 16.88 -11.33 -13.45
C ARG A 15 17.65 -10.27 -14.26
N ASP A 16 18.09 -10.62 -15.46
CA ASP A 16 18.82 -9.71 -16.35
C ASP A 16 17.92 -8.60 -16.94
N ASP A 17 16.59 -8.81 -16.93
CA ASP A 17 15.60 -7.83 -17.42
C ASP A 17 15.15 -6.84 -16.33
N ILE A 18 15.60 -6.99 -15.09
CA ILE A 18 15.28 -6.07 -13.99
C ILE A 18 15.47 -4.59 -14.38
N PRO A 19 16.58 -4.17 -15.04
CA PRO A 19 16.75 -2.77 -15.43
C PRO A 19 15.64 -2.25 -16.34
N ALA A 20 15.18 -3.04 -17.31
CA ALA A 20 14.10 -2.66 -18.22
C ALA A 20 12.76 -2.56 -17.48
N VAL A 21 12.49 -3.49 -16.57
CA VAL A 21 11.29 -3.45 -15.72
C VAL A 21 11.30 -2.22 -14.81
N VAL A 22 12.46 -1.89 -14.22
CA VAL A 22 12.64 -0.72 -13.37
C VAL A 22 12.39 0.58 -14.15
N GLU A 23 12.86 0.70 -15.40
CA GLU A 23 12.58 1.87 -16.25
C GLU A 23 11.07 2.03 -16.49
N LEU A 24 10.35 0.93 -16.74
CA LEU A 24 8.90 0.95 -16.90
C LEU A 24 8.21 1.42 -15.61
N ILE A 25 8.65 0.93 -14.45
CA ILE A 25 8.10 1.33 -13.14
C ILE A 25 8.42 2.80 -12.87
N GLU A 26 9.65 3.26 -13.10
CA GLU A 26 10.09 4.65 -12.93
C GLU A 26 9.16 5.63 -13.66
N ARG A 27 8.83 5.33 -14.92
CA ARG A 27 7.98 6.20 -15.75
C ARG A 27 6.49 6.11 -15.40
N THR A 28 6.02 4.96 -14.92
CA THR A 28 4.58 4.67 -14.81
C THR A 28 4.03 4.64 -13.39
N ALA A 29 4.88 4.51 -12.37
CA ALA A 29 4.47 4.59 -10.98
C ALA A 29 3.78 5.92 -10.67
N ARG A 30 2.77 5.89 -9.82
CA ARG A 30 2.16 7.10 -9.26
C ARG A 30 2.32 7.09 -7.75
N TRP A 31 2.85 8.21 -7.27
CA TRP A 31 3.20 8.43 -5.88
C TRP A 31 2.30 9.51 -5.29
N VAL A 32 1.90 9.35 -4.04
CA VAL A 32 1.16 10.37 -3.32
C VAL A 32 2.11 11.51 -2.94
N ASN A 33 1.63 12.75 -2.98
CA ASN A 33 2.44 13.89 -2.56
C ASN A 33 2.89 13.75 -1.09
N PRO A 34 4.14 14.10 -0.73
CA PRO A 34 4.58 14.05 0.67
C PRO A 34 3.77 14.97 1.60
N GLU A 35 3.21 16.07 1.10
CA GLU A 35 2.28 16.92 1.86
C GLU A 35 0.99 16.18 2.23
N THR A 36 0.44 15.40 1.29
CA THR A 36 -0.74 14.55 1.53
C THR A 36 -0.46 13.53 2.62
N PHE A 37 0.70 12.85 2.54
CA PHE A 37 1.14 11.88 3.56
C PHE A 37 1.24 12.52 4.94
N ARG A 38 1.91 13.67 5.06
CA ARG A 38 2.09 14.35 6.34
C ARG A 38 0.77 14.77 7.00
N ARG A 39 -0.22 15.18 6.19
CA ARG A 39 -1.53 15.61 6.69
C ARG A 39 -2.46 14.45 7.06
N LEU A 40 -2.34 13.33 6.35
CA LEU A 40 -3.10 12.11 6.62
C LEU A 40 -2.34 10.88 6.08
N PRO A 41 -1.52 10.22 6.91
CA PRO A 41 -0.71 9.10 6.45
C PRO A 41 -1.56 7.85 6.19
N VAL A 42 -2.58 7.60 7.03
CA VAL A 42 -3.49 6.44 6.95
C VAL A 42 -4.92 6.90 6.72
N TRP A 43 -5.56 6.36 5.69
CA TRP A 43 -6.88 6.82 5.23
C TRP A 43 -8.06 5.93 5.63
N ALA A 44 -7.80 4.66 5.99
CA ALA A 44 -8.80 3.70 6.43
C ALA A 44 -8.32 2.97 7.70
N PRO A 45 -8.25 3.66 8.85
CA PRO A 45 -7.71 3.08 10.09
C PRO A 45 -8.60 1.98 10.71
N HIS A 46 -9.84 1.83 10.23
CA HIS A 46 -10.84 0.90 10.76
C HIS A 46 -10.77 -0.50 10.14
N THR A 47 -9.87 -0.75 9.20
CA THR A 47 -9.80 -2.03 8.50
C THR A 47 -8.39 -2.34 8.03
N ALA A 48 -8.16 -3.62 7.73
CA ALA A 48 -6.95 -4.17 7.16
C ALA A 48 -7.29 -5.43 6.36
N ARG A 49 -6.34 -5.94 5.55
CA ARG A 49 -6.56 -7.19 4.81
C ARG A 49 -6.94 -8.32 5.77
N GLY A 50 -7.93 -9.12 5.38
CA GLY A 50 -8.45 -10.23 6.18
C GLY A 50 -9.44 -9.83 7.27
N ARG A 51 -9.73 -8.54 7.48
CA ARG A 51 -10.76 -8.10 8.44
C ARG A 51 -12.17 -8.36 7.87
N PRO A 52 -13.17 -8.73 8.69
CA PRO A 52 -14.55 -8.89 8.22
C PRO A 52 -15.09 -7.59 7.63
N LEU A 53 -15.85 -7.69 6.55
CA LEU A 53 -16.56 -6.55 5.99
C LEU A 53 -17.94 -6.41 6.63
N TYR A 54 -18.30 -5.18 6.99
CA TYR A 54 -19.60 -4.84 7.54
C TYR A 54 -20.36 -3.90 6.60
N ASP A 55 -21.68 -3.87 6.76
CA ASP A 55 -22.52 -2.87 6.14
C ASP A 55 -22.17 -1.44 6.58
N ALA A 56 -22.73 -0.45 5.89
CA ALA A 56 -22.43 0.95 6.16
C ALA A 56 -22.78 1.39 7.60
N GLY A 57 -23.72 0.68 8.25
CA GLY A 57 -24.11 0.88 9.64
C GLY A 57 -23.24 0.17 10.67
N TRP A 58 -22.26 -0.64 10.26
CA TRP A 58 -21.46 -1.47 11.18
C TRP A 58 -22.32 -2.36 12.09
N THR A 59 -23.47 -2.82 11.58
CA THR A 59 -24.44 -3.67 12.31
C THR A 59 -24.43 -5.11 11.83
N ARG A 60 -24.16 -5.34 10.54
CA ARG A 60 -24.24 -6.66 9.94
C ARG A 60 -23.01 -6.95 9.09
N ARG A 61 -22.44 -8.14 9.29
CA ARG A 61 -21.38 -8.65 8.41
C ARG A 61 -21.91 -8.96 7.02
N TYR A 62 -21.12 -8.59 6.01
CA TYR A 62 -21.39 -9.01 4.65
C TYR A 62 -21.06 -10.49 4.47
N THR A 63 -21.95 -11.18 3.76
CA THR A 63 -21.76 -12.56 3.36
C THR A 63 -21.86 -12.71 1.83
N ASN A 64 -21.35 -13.81 1.31
CA ASN A 64 -21.49 -14.21 -0.07
C ASN A 64 -22.00 -15.65 -0.12
N THR A 65 -23.15 -15.85 -0.77
CA THR A 65 -23.70 -17.17 -1.03
C THR A 65 -23.23 -17.63 -2.40
N ARG A 66 -22.40 -18.67 -2.45
CA ARG A 66 -21.96 -19.26 -3.72
C ARG A 66 -23.16 -19.90 -4.41
N LYS A 67 -23.59 -19.35 -5.56
CA LYS A 67 -24.75 -19.85 -6.32
C LYS A 67 -24.69 -21.35 -6.64
N ALA A 68 -23.49 -21.87 -6.90
CA ALA A 68 -23.29 -23.28 -7.27
C ALA A 68 -23.47 -24.26 -6.10
N THR A 69 -23.14 -23.86 -4.87
CA THR A 69 -23.13 -24.77 -3.70
C THR A 69 -24.15 -24.40 -2.63
N GLY A 70 -24.78 -23.23 -2.73
CA GLY A 70 -25.64 -22.67 -1.68
C GLY A 70 -24.92 -22.26 -0.40
N VAL A 71 -23.60 -22.50 -0.31
CA VAL A 71 -22.81 -22.21 0.88
C VAL A 71 -22.62 -20.70 1.02
N THR A 72 -22.99 -20.18 2.19
CA THR A 72 -22.79 -18.78 2.56
C THR A 72 -21.52 -18.65 3.37
N ALA A 73 -20.60 -17.81 2.90
CA ALA A 73 -19.35 -17.49 3.58
C ALA A 73 -19.28 -16.00 3.93
N GLU A 74 -18.59 -15.65 5.00
CA GLU A 74 -18.32 -14.25 5.35
C GLU A 74 -17.40 -13.60 4.30
N LYS A 75 -17.60 -12.30 4.06
CA LYS A 75 -16.70 -11.50 3.22
C LYS A 75 -15.64 -10.82 4.09
N PHE A 76 -14.43 -10.80 3.56
CA PHE A 76 -13.28 -10.18 4.20
C PHE A 76 -12.65 -9.13 3.29
N GLU A 77 -12.00 -8.13 3.89
CA GLU A 77 -11.25 -7.11 3.17
C GLU A 77 -10.07 -7.76 2.43
N GLY A 78 -10.04 -7.55 1.11
CA GLY A 78 -8.92 -7.96 0.27
C GLY A 78 -7.91 -6.81 0.14
N ASN A 79 -8.27 -5.80 -0.64
CA ASN A 79 -7.48 -4.58 -0.90
C ASN A 79 -8.36 -3.37 -1.31
N VAL A 80 -9.67 -3.46 -1.12
CA VAL A 80 -10.62 -2.46 -1.60
C VAL A 80 -10.40 -1.14 -0.86
N ALA A 81 -10.33 -1.15 0.47
CA ALA A 81 -10.09 0.06 1.24
C ALA A 81 -8.70 0.68 0.97
N ALA A 82 -7.66 -0.13 0.80
CA ALA A 82 -6.32 0.35 0.42
C ALA A 82 -6.33 1.02 -0.97
N LEU A 83 -7.01 0.43 -1.96
CA LEU A 83 -7.19 1.03 -3.28
C LEU A 83 -7.98 2.33 -3.21
N GLN A 84 -9.08 2.37 -2.47
CA GLN A 84 -9.90 3.58 -2.31
C GLN A 84 -9.10 4.70 -1.62
N ALA A 85 -8.33 4.36 -0.59
CA ALA A 85 -7.42 5.27 0.08
C ALA A 85 -6.42 5.89 -0.89
N LEU A 86 -5.72 5.06 -1.67
CA LEU A 86 -4.69 5.56 -2.60
C LEU A 86 -5.30 6.41 -3.73
N VAL A 87 -6.41 5.98 -4.31
CA VAL A 87 -7.13 6.73 -5.36
C VAL A 87 -7.57 8.10 -4.85
N ALA A 88 -8.08 8.17 -3.62
CA ALA A 88 -8.46 9.44 -3.01
C ALA A 88 -7.23 10.33 -2.71
N ALA A 89 -6.16 9.76 -2.19
CA ALA A 89 -4.92 10.47 -1.87
C ALA A 89 -4.16 10.98 -3.12
N LEU A 90 -4.36 10.33 -4.27
CA LEU A 90 -3.82 10.72 -5.58
C LEU A 90 -4.72 11.69 -6.35
N ASP A 91 -5.90 12.02 -5.83
CA ASP A 91 -6.87 12.90 -6.48
C ASP A 91 -7.38 12.40 -7.85
N VAL A 92 -7.44 11.07 -8.01
CA VAL A 92 -7.77 10.44 -9.29
C VAL A 92 -9.20 10.77 -9.68
N ALA A 93 -9.38 11.25 -10.92
CA ALA A 93 -10.69 11.55 -11.45
C ALA A 93 -11.59 10.31 -11.54
N SER A 94 -12.90 10.51 -11.35
CA SER A 94 -13.90 9.48 -11.63
C SER A 94 -14.35 9.57 -13.10
N PRO A 95 -14.55 8.42 -13.80
CA PRO A 95 -14.30 7.06 -13.32
C PRO A 95 -12.79 6.76 -13.23
N LYS A 96 -12.42 5.92 -12.25
CA LYS A 96 -11.03 5.46 -12.10
C LYS A 96 -10.56 4.79 -13.40
N PRO A 97 -9.35 5.09 -13.91
CA PRO A 97 -8.82 4.43 -15.09
C PRO A 97 -8.65 2.91 -14.87
N LYS A 98 -8.83 2.16 -15.97
CA LYS A 98 -8.69 0.69 -16.01
C LYS A 98 -7.22 0.29 -15.99
N ASN A 99 -6.94 -0.96 -15.60
CA ASN A 99 -5.60 -1.58 -15.64
C ASN A 99 -4.57 -0.92 -14.70
N TRP A 100 -5.03 -0.41 -13.56
CA TRP A 100 -4.19 0.08 -12.48
C TRP A 100 -4.48 -0.63 -11.16
N THR A 101 -3.43 -0.94 -10.41
CA THR A 101 -3.51 -1.64 -9.14
C THR A 101 -2.64 -0.98 -8.07
N VAL A 102 -3.06 -1.12 -6.82
CA VAL A 102 -2.23 -0.78 -5.66
C VAL A 102 -1.26 -1.90 -5.40
N CYS A 103 -0.01 -1.54 -5.14
CA CYS A 103 0.99 -2.44 -4.59
C CYS A 103 1.46 -1.92 -3.23
N HIS A 104 1.54 -2.82 -2.25
CA HIS A 104 2.11 -2.54 -0.93
C HIS A 104 3.61 -2.85 -0.96
N ILE A 105 4.44 -1.86 -0.63
CA ILE A 105 5.90 -1.98 -0.80
C ILE A 105 6.59 -2.61 0.40
N TRP A 106 6.00 -2.58 1.59
CA TRP A 106 6.47 -3.32 2.78
C TRP A 106 5.72 -4.65 2.97
N GLY A 107 5.06 -5.13 1.91
CA GLY A 107 4.40 -6.44 1.86
C GLY A 107 5.38 -7.60 1.75
N TYR A 108 4.89 -8.74 1.27
CA TYR A 108 5.67 -9.98 1.07
C TYR A 108 7.07 -9.77 0.51
N ASP A 109 8.08 -10.36 1.14
CA ASP A 109 9.38 -10.64 0.52
C ASP A 109 9.59 -12.15 0.33
N ASP A 110 8.50 -12.92 0.32
CA ASP A 110 8.52 -14.37 0.18
C ASP A 110 8.39 -14.77 -1.30
N PRO A 111 9.47 -15.27 -1.95
CA PRO A 111 9.43 -15.70 -3.34
C PRO A 111 8.49 -16.88 -3.58
N SER A 112 8.14 -17.62 -2.51
CA SER A 112 7.26 -18.79 -2.58
C SER A 112 5.77 -18.46 -2.46
N PHE A 113 5.41 -17.19 -2.19
CA PHE A 113 4.04 -16.74 -1.91
C PHE A 113 3.33 -17.50 -0.77
N ALA A 114 4.06 -18.25 0.05
CA ALA A 114 3.47 -19.19 1.01
C ALA A 114 2.89 -18.49 2.24
N GLN A 115 3.46 -17.35 2.64
CA GLN A 115 3.04 -16.66 3.86
C GLN A 115 1.85 -15.71 3.66
N GLN A 116 1.26 -15.24 4.76
CA GLN A 116 0.40 -14.06 4.78
C GLN A 116 1.18 -12.83 5.23
N SER A 117 1.08 -11.70 4.52
CA SER A 117 1.85 -10.50 4.86
C SER A 117 1.17 -9.85 6.06
N SER A 118 1.82 -9.98 7.22
CA SER A 118 1.34 -9.41 8.48
C SER A 118 1.24 -7.88 8.42
N VAL A 119 2.10 -7.23 7.62
CA VAL A 119 2.06 -5.76 7.40
C VAL A 119 0.73 -5.31 6.81
N VAL A 120 0.16 -6.02 5.83
CA VAL A 120 -1.15 -5.63 5.23
C VAL A 120 -2.34 -6.05 6.09
N GLN A 121 -2.13 -6.86 7.13
CA GLN A 121 -3.13 -7.22 8.13
C GLN A 121 -3.13 -6.24 9.32
N ASP A 122 -2.12 -5.38 9.41
CA ASP A 122 -2.02 -4.32 10.41
C ASP A 122 -2.68 -3.02 9.90
N PRO A 123 -3.74 -2.53 10.57
CA PRO A 123 -4.42 -1.29 10.19
C PRO A 123 -3.51 -0.05 10.17
N ARG A 124 -2.40 -0.06 10.93
CA ARG A 124 -1.41 1.04 10.94
C ARG A 124 -0.71 1.18 9.59
N TYR A 125 -0.55 0.10 8.84
CA TYR A 125 0.26 0.09 7.61
C TYR A 125 -0.56 -0.26 6.36
N PHE A 126 -1.74 -0.88 6.50
CA PHE A 126 -2.55 -1.35 5.38
C PHE A 126 -3.01 -0.24 4.42
N SER A 127 -3.51 0.87 4.95
CA SER A 127 -3.94 2.03 4.15
C SER A 127 -3.00 3.23 4.29
N CYS A 128 -1.76 2.97 4.69
CA CYS A 128 -0.69 3.97 4.73
C CYS A 128 -0.26 4.31 3.30
N VAL A 129 -0.39 5.58 2.91
CA VAL A 129 -0.05 6.00 1.53
C VAL A 129 1.44 5.92 1.24
N ALA A 130 2.31 6.04 2.25
CA ALA A 130 3.75 5.81 2.09
C ALA A 130 4.14 4.33 1.94
N ASN A 131 3.21 3.41 2.24
CA ASN A 131 3.37 1.98 2.00
C ASN A 131 2.76 1.55 0.65
N MET A 132 2.24 2.48 -0.16
CA MET A 132 1.50 2.13 -1.37
C MET A 132 2.00 2.90 -2.58
N VAL A 133 2.09 2.20 -3.71
CA VAL A 133 2.34 2.78 -5.03
C VAL A 133 1.25 2.32 -6.00
N TRP A 134 0.83 3.20 -6.91
CA TRP A 134 -0.13 2.84 -7.94
C TRP A 134 0.59 2.52 -9.23
N LEU A 135 0.35 1.32 -9.78
CA LEU A 135 1.08 0.79 -10.91
C LEU A 135 0.13 0.28 -12.00
N PRO A 136 0.56 0.28 -13.27
CA PRO A 136 -0.06 -0.55 -14.30
C PRO A 136 -0.15 -2.00 -13.82
N THR A 137 -1.33 -2.62 -13.94
CA THR A 137 -1.58 -3.98 -13.42
C THR A 137 -0.55 -5.02 -13.84
N PRO A 138 -0.05 -5.05 -15.10
CA PRO A 138 0.98 -6.02 -15.50
C PRO A 138 2.29 -5.91 -14.70
N LEU A 139 2.66 -4.70 -14.26
CA LEU A 139 3.90 -4.48 -13.52
C LEU A 139 3.84 -4.97 -12.06
N LYS A 140 2.63 -5.23 -11.54
CA LYS A 140 2.44 -5.72 -10.18
C LYS A 140 3.15 -7.04 -9.92
N GLY A 141 3.13 -7.95 -10.91
CA GLY A 141 3.79 -9.26 -10.79
C GLY A 141 5.25 -9.12 -10.37
N PHE A 142 6.00 -8.24 -11.05
CA PHE A 142 7.40 -7.97 -10.74
C PHE A 142 7.62 -7.38 -9.35
N THR A 143 6.73 -6.48 -8.91
CA THR A 143 6.85 -5.92 -7.55
C THR A 143 6.53 -6.94 -6.46
N ASP A 144 5.73 -7.97 -6.76
CA ASP A 144 5.40 -9.04 -5.83
C ASP A 144 6.50 -10.13 -5.80
N THR A 145 7.13 -10.44 -6.95
CA THR A 145 8.06 -11.57 -7.09
C THR A 145 9.55 -11.23 -7.04
N LEU A 146 9.95 -10.01 -7.41
CA LEU A 146 11.37 -9.61 -7.50
C LEU A 146 11.73 -8.68 -6.33
N PRO A 147 12.40 -9.18 -5.28
CA PRO A 147 12.75 -8.39 -4.10
C PRO A 147 13.57 -7.14 -4.41
N GLU A 148 14.40 -7.18 -5.45
CA GLU A 148 15.24 -6.07 -5.91
C GLU A 148 14.38 -4.85 -6.26
N ILE A 149 13.29 -5.05 -6.99
CA ILE A 149 12.36 -3.98 -7.38
C ILE A 149 11.66 -3.41 -6.16
N LYS A 150 11.18 -4.28 -5.26
CA LYS A 150 10.52 -3.84 -4.02
C LYS A 150 11.47 -3.05 -3.13
N ALA A 151 12.74 -3.43 -3.07
CA ALA A 151 13.77 -2.69 -2.35
C ALA A 151 13.97 -1.28 -2.92
N MET A 152 14.04 -1.12 -4.24
CA MET A 152 14.10 0.21 -4.87
C MET A 152 12.87 1.06 -4.54
N LEU A 153 11.67 0.48 -4.56
CA LEU A 153 10.44 1.18 -4.19
C LEU A 153 10.44 1.61 -2.72
N ARG A 154 10.95 0.79 -1.80
CA ARG A 154 11.09 1.14 -0.37
C ARG A 154 12.07 2.29 -0.16
N VAL A 155 13.21 2.28 -0.84
CA VAL A 155 14.20 3.36 -0.78
C VAL A 155 13.62 4.66 -1.36
N CYS A 156 12.90 4.59 -2.48
CA CYS A 156 12.18 5.73 -3.04
C CYS A 156 11.15 6.29 -2.05
N ALA A 157 10.32 5.45 -1.46
CA ALA A 157 9.33 5.86 -0.46
C ALA A 157 9.99 6.47 0.78
N PHE A 158 11.11 5.91 1.26
CA PHE A 158 11.85 6.47 2.39
C PHE A 158 12.36 7.87 2.10
N HIS A 159 13.02 8.09 0.96
CA HIS A 159 13.52 9.43 0.63
C HIS A 159 12.41 10.42 0.25
N LEU A 160 11.26 9.93 -0.22
CA LEU A 160 10.09 10.77 -0.53
C LEU A 160 9.33 11.20 0.73
N TYR A 161 9.12 10.28 1.67
CA TYR A 161 8.22 10.48 2.82
C TYR A 161 8.95 10.62 4.16
N GLY A 162 10.24 10.31 4.22
CA GLY A 162 11.00 10.24 5.48
C GLY A 162 10.55 9.11 6.40
N TRP A 163 9.96 8.03 5.84
CA TRP A 163 9.31 6.98 6.62
C TRP A 163 9.68 5.58 6.14
N VAL A 164 9.83 4.65 7.08
CA VAL A 164 9.95 3.20 6.85
C VAL A 164 8.93 2.45 7.71
N CYS A 165 8.54 1.24 7.31
CA CYS A 165 7.60 0.45 8.08
C CYS A 165 8.21 -0.06 9.40
N GLU A 166 7.54 0.24 10.51
CA GLU A 166 7.94 -0.17 11.86
C GLU A 166 7.40 -1.55 12.27
N HIS A 167 6.80 -2.31 11.33
CA HIS A 167 6.28 -3.63 11.63
C HIS A 167 7.45 -4.61 11.88
N PRO A 168 7.45 -5.41 12.97
CA PRO A 168 8.58 -6.28 13.32
C PRO A 168 9.01 -7.25 12.22
N SER A 169 8.07 -7.73 11.40
CA SER A 169 8.35 -8.68 10.33
C SER A 169 9.20 -8.12 9.18
N VAL A 170 9.40 -6.81 9.11
CA VAL A 170 10.21 -6.15 8.06
C VAL A 170 11.31 -5.25 8.64
N ALA A 171 11.67 -5.48 9.91
CA ALA A 171 12.61 -4.65 10.65
C ALA A 171 14.01 -4.65 10.00
N GLU A 172 14.48 -5.78 9.47
CA GLU A 172 15.78 -5.87 8.80
C GLU A 172 15.81 -5.04 7.51
N GLN A 173 14.76 -5.12 6.70
CA GLN A 173 14.60 -4.34 5.49
C GLN A 173 14.50 -2.85 5.80
N ALA A 174 13.76 -2.48 6.86
CA ALA A 174 13.65 -1.11 7.32
C ALA A 174 15.01 -0.56 7.76
N ALA A 175 15.76 -1.31 8.56
CA ALA A 175 17.10 -0.95 9.01
C ALA A 175 18.09 -0.81 7.84
N LYS A 176 18.00 -1.68 6.84
CA LYS A 176 18.82 -1.59 5.63
C LYS A 176 18.53 -0.31 4.85
N VAL A 177 17.26 0.05 4.68
CA VAL A 177 16.89 1.30 3.98
C VAL A 177 17.37 2.53 4.76
N THR A 178 17.23 2.54 6.08
CA THR A 178 17.64 3.69 6.90
C THR A 178 19.16 3.83 7.06
N SER A 179 19.95 2.78 6.76
CA SER A 179 21.42 2.86 6.80
C SER A 179 22.04 3.69 5.67
N GLY A 180 21.23 4.24 4.75
CA GLY A 180 21.69 4.96 3.56
C GLY A 180 22.03 4.04 2.38
N TRP A 181 21.63 2.77 2.42
CA TRP A 181 21.84 1.84 1.32
C TRP A 181 20.99 2.22 0.09
N ILE A 182 21.63 2.24 -1.08
CA ILE A 182 20.99 2.40 -2.38
C ILE A 182 21.17 1.10 -3.19
N PRO A 183 20.09 0.46 -3.67
CA PRO A 183 20.17 -0.73 -4.50
C PRO A 183 20.84 -0.46 -5.85
N ASP A 184 21.50 -1.48 -6.41
CA ASP A 184 22.05 -1.40 -7.77
C ASP A 184 20.93 -1.17 -8.80
N GLY A 185 21.19 -0.30 -9.78
CA GLY A 185 20.17 0.06 -10.78
C GLY A 185 19.06 0.96 -10.24
N TYR A 186 19.18 1.50 -9.03
CA TYR A 186 18.25 2.48 -8.50
C TYR A 186 18.10 3.65 -9.48
N PRO A 187 16.86 4.02 -9.84
CA PRO A 187 16.65 5.10 -10.79
C PRO A 187 17.41 6.37 -10.42
N LYS A 188 18.04 6.97 -11.44
CA LYS A 188 18.28 8.42 -11.41
C LYS A 188 16.88 9.09 -11.40
N SER A 189 16.62 10.39 -11.40
CA SER A 189 15.21 10.89 -11.28
C SER A 189 14.44 10.60 -9.97
N TRP A 190 14.62 9.46 -9.27
CA TRP A 190 14.04 9.18 -7.96
C TRP A 190 14.85 9.84 -6.83
N PRO A 191 14.20 10.19 -5.70
CA PRO A 191 14.86 10.83 -4.57
C PRO A 191 15.93 9.95 -3.93
N SER A 192 17.05 10.55 -3.54
CA SER A 192 18.16 9.85 -2.88
C SER A 192 18.87 10.80 -1.91
N PRO A 193 19.83 10.34 -1.08
CA PRO A 193 20.60 11.21 -0.20
C PRO A 193 21.30 12.35 -0.96
N ASP A 194 21.81 12.07 -2.17
CA ASP A 194 22.46 13.05 -3.03
C ASP A 194 21.48 14.00 -3.75
N ARG A 195 20.17 13.72 -3.67
CA ARG A 195 19.10 14.45 -4.36
C ARG A 195 17.90 14.64 -3.43
N PRO A 196 18.07 15.34 -2.31
CA PRO A 196 16.98 15.56 -1.36
C PRO A 196 15.89 16.41 -2.02
N GLY A 197 14.63 16.10 -1.72
CA GLY A 197 13.47 16.88 -2.18
C GLY A 197 13.07 16.68 -3.64
N VAL A 198 13.78 15.85 -4.41
CA VAL A 198 13.33 15.45 -5.75
C VAL A 198 12.06 14.63 -5.64
N LEU A 199 11.05 14.96 -6.45
CA LEU A 199 9.84 14.14 -6.54
C LEU A 199 10.03 13.10 -7.64
N PRO A 200 9.77 11.79 -7.37
CA PRO A 200 9.83 10.80 -8.43
C PRO A 200 8.79 11.13 -9.51
N PRO A 201 9.06 10.79 -10.79
CA PRO A 201 8.08 10.96 -11.86
C PRO A 201 6.73 10.35 -11.49
N GLY A 202 5.65 11.05 -11.87
CA GLY A 202 4.29 10.60 -11.56
C GLY A 202 3.82 10.88 -10.12
N THR A 203 4.57 11.65 -9.32
CA THR A 203 4.06 12.18 -8.04
C THR A 203 2.88 13.11 -8.27
N ALA A 204 1.75 12.83 -7.63
CA ALA A 204 0.56 13.68 -7.72
C ALA A 204 0.80 15.05 -7.06
N PRO A 205 0.21 16.13 -7.59
CA PRO A 205 0.27 17.43 -6.92
C PRO A 205 -0.55 17.42 -5.64
N PHE A 206 -0.13 18.22 -4.65
CA PHE A 206 -1.01 18.57 -3.54
C PHE A 206 -1.93 19.71 -3.97
N SER A 207 -3.24 19.44 -4.01
CA SER A 207 -4.26 20.39 -4.47
C SER A 207 -5.23 20.77 -3.34
N GLU A 208 -5.97 21.86 -3.52
CA GLU A 208 -7.09 22.22 -2.65
C GLU A 208 -8.17 21.11 -2.59
N ARG A 209 -8.33 20.33 -3.65
CA ARG A 209 -9.25 19.18 -3.68
C ARG A 209 -8.77 18.07 -2.74
N ILE A 210 -7.47 17.78 -2.72
CA ILE A 210 -6.85 16.88 -1.75
C ILE A 210 -7.02 17.40 -0.32
N ALA A 211 -6.76 18.69 -0.07
CA ALA A 211 -6.92 19.28 1.25
C ALA A 211 -8.36 19.10 1.78
N ARG A 212 -9.37 19.32 0.92
CA ARG A 212 -10.79 19.08 1.25
C ARG A 212 -11.10 17.61 1.46
N GLU A 213 -10.56 16.71 0.65
CA GLU A 213 -10.80 15.27 0.81
C GLU A 213 -10.17 14.73 2.11
N ILE A 214 -8.99 15.23 2.50
CA ILE A 214 -8.37 14.92 3.80
C ILE A 214 -9.30 15.39 4.94
N ALA A 215 -9.77 16.63 4.90
CA ALA A 215 -10.66 17.17 5.94
C ALA A 215 -11.97 16.38 6.03
N LYS A 216 -12.55 16.02 4.88
CA LYS A 216 -13.73 15.14 4.80
C LYS A 216 -13.45 13.76 5.39
N ARG A 217 -12.29 13.16 5.10
CA ARG A 217 -11.90 11.86 5.64
C ARG A 217 -11.72 11.90 7.15
N LYS A 218 -11.01 12.90 7.68
CA LYS A 218 -10.86 13.11 9.14
C LYS A 218 -12.21 13.28 9.83
N ARG A 219 -13.10 14.12 9.27
CA ARG A 219 -14.46 14.29 9.78
C ARG A 219 -15.26 12.99 9.79
N LYS A 220 -15.17 12.18 8.72
CA LYS A 220 -15.84 10.88 8.67
C LYS A 220 -15.33 9.93 9.76
N ILE A 221 -14.01 9.86 9.96
CA ILE A 221 -13.40 9.05 11.03
C ILE A 221 -13.93 9.51 12.40
N LYS A 222 -13.97 10.82 12.65
CA LYS A 222 -14.50 11.40 13.89
C LYS A 222 -15.95 10.98 14.15
N ILE A 223 -16.82 11.19 13.15
CA ILE A 223 -18.23 10.80 13.21
C ILE A 223 -18.38 9.29 13.50
N ASP A 224 -17.59 8.45 12.85
CA ASP A 224 -17.69 7.00 13.02
C ASP A 224 -17.28 6.53 14.42
N ILE A 225 -16.24 7.16 15.01
CA ILE A 225 -15.82 6.89 16.39
C ILE A 225 -16.92 7.29 17.38
N GLU A 226 -17.51 8.48 17.18
CA GLU A 226 -18.55 9.05 18.04
C GLU A 226 -19.90 8.34 17.88
N ASN A 227 -20.11 7.62 16.78
CA ASN A 227 -21.40 6.97 16.50
C ASN A 227 -21.67 5.80 17.44
N ALA A 228 -22.64 5.97 18.33
CA ALA A 228 -23.05 4.94 19.30
C ALA A 228 -23.82 3.77 18.67
N THR A 229 -24.37 3.93 17.46
CA THR A 229 -25.14 2.87 16.79
C THR A 229 -24.26 1.84 16.07
N PHE A 230 -22.98 2.15 15.88
CA PHE A 230 -22.02 1.26 15.25
C PHE A 230 -21.56 0.19 16.24
N LEU A 231 -22.19 -0.99 16.17
CA LEU A 231 -21.96 -2.11 17.09
C LEU A 231 -20.60 -2.80 16.87
N HIS A 232 -20.12 -2.84 15.62
CA HIS A 232 -18.92 -3.58 15.25
C HIS A 232 -17.78 -2.69 14.73
N TYR A 233 -17.90 -1.37 14.83
CA TYR A 233 -16.81 -0.48 14.46
C TYR A 233 -15.65 -0.62 15.45
N PRO A 234 -14.42 -0.86 14.98
CA PRO A 234 -13.28 -1.13 15.87
C PRO A 234 -12.71 0.17 16.45
N LYS A 235 -13.49 0.82 17.33
CA LYS A 235 -13.19 2.16 17.88
C LYS A 235 -11.81 2.23 18.52
N GLU A 236 -11.50 1.27 19.39
CA GLU A 236 -10.23 1.22 20.12
C GLU A 236 -9.04 1.05 19.16
N GLU A 237 -9.14 0.16 18.17
CA GLU A 237 -8.10 -0.03 17.16
C GLU A 237 -7.89 1.25 16.34
N VAL A 238 -8.98 1.91 15.91
CA VAL A 238 -8.91 3.17 15.17
C VAL A 238 -8.20 4.24 15.99
N LEU A 239 -8.57 4.42 17.25
CA LEU A 239 -7.91 5.36 18.16
C LEU A 239 -6.42 5.03 18.34
N GLY A 240 -6.09 3.74 18.43
CA GLY A 240 -4.70 3.25 18.47
C GLY A 240 -3.90 3.61 17.22
N VAL A 241 -4.49 3.45 16.03
CA VAL A 241 -3.86 3.84 14.75
C VAL A 241 -3.67 5.36 14.68
N LEU A 242 -4.69 6.15 15.06
CA LEU A 242 -4.60 7.60 15.07
C LEU A 242 -3.49 8.09 16.02
N LYS A 243 -3.41 7.49 17.22
CA LYS A 243 -2.35 7.78 18.19
C LYS A 243 -0.96 7.42 17.65
N PHE A 244 -0.81 6.24 17.05
CA PHE A 244 0.46 5.78 16.46
C PHE A 244 0.99 6.78 15.43
N TRP A 245 0.10 7.32 14.58
CA TRP A 245 0.46 8.27 13.52
C TRP A 245 0.41 9.75 13.94
N GLY A 246 0.07 10.07 15.19
CA GLY A 246 -0.12 11.45 15.63
C GLY A 246 -1.21 12.21 14.84
N ILE A 247 -2.25 11.51 14.39
CA ILE A 247 -3.31 12.12 13.58
C ILE A 247 -4.31 12.84 14.48
N GLU A 248 -4.37 14.15 14.35
CA GLU A 248 -5.45 14.97 14.90
C GLU A 248 -6.60 15.06 13.90
N LEU A 249 -7.83 14.84 14.38
CA LEU A 249 -9.04 14.83 13.54
C LEU A 249 -9.67 16.22 13.32
N GLY A 250 -9.22 17.24 14.07
CA GLY A 250 -9.80 18.58 14.07
C GLY A 250 -11.06 18.71 14.90
#